data_AF-A0A6H9YN27-F1
#
_entry.id   AF-A0A6H9YN27-F1
#
_cell.length_a   1.000
_cell.length_b   1.000
_cell.length_c   1.000
_cell.angle_alpha   90.00
_cell.angle_beta   90.00
_cell.angle_gamma   90.00
#
_symmetry.space_group_name_H-M   'P 1'
#
loop_
_entity.id
_entity.type
_entity.pdbx_description
1 polymer ?
#
loop_
_entity_poly.entity_id
_entity_poly.type
_entity_poly.pdbx_seq_one_letter_code
_entity_poly.pdbx_strand_id
1 'polypeptide(L)'
;MDEPDARGRPRRWSPRGLVGVATGLIIGMAGTAVVAWTDGELRDTKVISRIRQPASVRYPDGSIHHAGVVRVRSWILNRHRPYEVVIGRDPGLSYGHSVTFEATGESPPRISGAEWRPDGVRIRLDSGHEVFVPAQKFLGGR
;
A
#
# COMPACT_ATOMS: atom_id res chain seq x y z
N MET A 1 -49.96 41.97 -32.25
CA MET A 1 -49.65 40.61 -31.76
C MET A 1 -48.15 40.47 -31.96
N ASP A 2 -47.39 40.93 -30.97
CA ASP A 2 -45.94 41.06 -31.06
C ASP A 2 -45.26 39.77 -30.55
N GLU A 3 -44.44 39.19 -31.41
CA GLU A 3 -43.66 37.98 -31.16
C GLU A 3 -42.36 38.38 -30.43
N PRO A 4 -42.09 37.86 -29.22
CA PRO A 4 -40.85 38.20 -28.53
C PRO A 4 -39.65 37.52 -29.22
N ASP A 5 -38.80 38.35 -29.82
CA ASP A 5 -37.52 38.00 -30.43
C ASP A 5 -36.57 37.38 -29.38
N ALA A 6 -36.65 36.06 -29.21
CA ALA A 6 -35.80 35.28 -28.31
C ALA A 6 -34.43 34.96 -28.94
N ARG A 7 -33.74 35.97 -29.48
CA ARG A 7 -32.34 35.82 -29.89
C ARG A 7 -31.42 35.97 -28.68
N GLY A 8 -31.29 34.88 -27.93
CA GLY A 8 -30.28 34.71 -26.88
C GLY A 8 -28.89 34.90 -27.47
N ARG A 9 -28.29 36.08 -27.26
CA ARG A 9 -26.91 36.35 -27.68
C ARG A 9 -25.97 35.36 -27.00
N PRO A 10 -25.08 34.67 -27.74
CA PRO A 10 -24.12 33.77 -27.13
C PRO A 10 -23.28 34.57 -26.14
N ARG A 11 -23.29 34.11 -24.89
CA ARG A 11 -22.62 34.75 -23.76
C ARG A 11 -21.12 34.68 -24.03
N ARG A 12 -20.57 35.70 -24.71
CA ARG A 12 -19.14 35.81 -25.01
C ARG A 12 -18.40 35.97 -23.69
N TRP A 13 -17.65 34.95 -23.31
CA TRP A 13 -16.85 34.99 -22.09
C TRP A 13 -15.77 36.06 -22.25
N SER A 14 -15.62 36.90 -21.21
CA SER A 14 -14.55 37.89 -21.22
C SER A 14 -13.20 37.15 -21.14
N PRO A 15 -12.13 37.68 -21.77
CA PRO A 15 -10.79 37.09 -21.70
C PRO A 15 -10.32 36.88 -20.26
N ARG A 16 -10.73 37.78 -19.35
CA ARG A 16 -10.48 37.68 -17.90
C ARG A 16 -11.19 36.48 -17.26
N GLY A 17 -12.39 36.16 -17.72
CA GLY A 17 -13.12 34.96 -17.28
C GLY A 17 -12.45 33.67 -17.75
N LEU A 18 -11.94 33.63 -18.98
CA LEU A 18 -11.17 32.50 -19.51
C LEU A 18 -9.86 32.28 -18.76
N VAL A 19 -9.12 33.35 -18.47
CA VAL A 19 -7.90 33.27 -17.66
C VAL A 19 -8.20 32.78 -16.25
N GLY A 20 -9.26 33.29 -15.61
CA GLY A 20 -9.68 32.81 -14.29
C GLY A 20 -10.02 31.32 -14.27
N VAL A 21 -10.74 30.83 -15.28
CA VAL A 21 -11.05 29.39 -15.43
C VAL A 21 -9.78 28.57 -15.65
N ALA A 22 -8.90 29.00 -16.56
CA ALA A 22 -7.65 28.30 -16.85
C ALA A 22 -6.74 28.23 -15.62
N THR A 23 -6.57 29.33 -14.89
CA THR A 23 -5.81 29.38 -13.64
C THR A 23 -6.43 28.46 -12.58
N GLY A 24 -7.76 28.48 -12.43
CA GLY A 24 -8.46 27.59 -11.50
C GLY A 24 -8.25 26.11 -11.83
N LEU A 25 -8.29 25.73 -13.11
CA LEU A 25 -8.04 24.37 -13.55
C LEU A 25 -6.59 23.92 -13.29
N ILE A 26 -5.61 24.80 -13.56
CA ILE A 26 -4.20 24.50 -13.31
C ILE A 26 -3.95 24.28 -11.81
N ILE A 27 -4.47 25.17 -10.96
CA ILE A 27 -4.32 25.05 -9.50
C ILE A 27 -5.02 23.78 -9.00
N GLY A 28 -6.23 23.49 -9.48
CA GLY A 28 -6.96 22.28 -9.11
C GLY A 28 -6.22 21.00 -9.52
N MET A 29 -5.63 20.98 -10.72
CA MET A 29 -4.86 19.83 -11.22
C MET A 29 -3.56 19.64 -10.44
N ALA A 30 -2.82 20.72 -10.16
CA ALA A 30 -1.61 20.69 -9.35
C ALA A 30 -1.91 20.20 -7.92
N GLY A 31 -2.98 20.70 -7.30
CA GLY A 31 -3.41 20.23 -5.97
C GLY A 31 -3.77 18.74 -5.96
N THR A 32 -4.50 18.27 -6.97
CA THR A 32 -4.84 16.85 -7.11
C THR A 32 -3.59 15.99 -7.28
N ALA A 33 -2.61 16.43 -8.07
CA ALA A 33 -1.36 15.73 -8.27
C ALA A 33 -0.53 15.62 -6.98
N VAL A 34 -0.45 16.71 -6.19
CA VAL A 34 0.25 16.71 -4.90
C VAL A 34 -0.41 15.74 -3.92
N VAL A 35 -1.74 15.72 -3.84
CA VAL A 35 -2.47 14.77 -2.98
C VAL A 35 -2.21 13.33 -3.41
N ALA A 36 -2.30 13.04 -4.71
CA ALA A 36 -2.06 11.70 -5.24
C ALA A 36 -0.62 11.22 -5.00
N TRP A 37 0.36 12.10 -5.17
CA TRP A 37 1.76 11.81 -4.90
C TRP A 37 2.01 11.53 -3.41
N THR A 38 1.49 12.40 -2.54
CA THR A 38 1.67 12.28 -1.08
C THR A 38 0.99 11.02 -0.54
N ASP A 39 -0.19 10.66 -1.04
CA ASP A 39 -0.92 9.44 -0.66
C ASP A 39 -0.20 8.16 -1.09
N GLY A 40 0.54 8.20 -2.20
CA GLY A 40 1.34 7.08 -2.70
C GLY A 40 2.64 6.87 -1.92
N GLU A 41 3.32 7.96 -1.56
CA GLU A 41 4.64 7.91 -0.92
C GLU A 41 4.56 7.68 0.59
N LEU A 42 3.56 8.25 1.26
CA LEU A 42 3.37 8.11 2.71
C LEU A 42 2.54 6.85 3.03
N ARG A 43 3.24 5.71 3.11
CA ARG A 43 2.69 4.44 3.57
C ARG A 43 2.76 4.36 5.10
N ASP A 44 1.61 4.20 5.75
CA ASP A 44 1.55 3.82 7.17
C ASP A 44 1.54 2.29 7.27
N THR A 45 2.65 1.72 7.74
CA THR A 45 2.82 0.28 7.91
C THR A 45 2.60 -0.09 9.37
N LYS A 46 1.50 -0.79 9.64
CA LYS A 46 1.21 -1.32 10.97
C LYS A 46 1.47 -2.82 11.04
N VAL A 47 2.41 -3.22 11.91
CA VAL A 47 2.65 -4.64 12.21
C VAL A 47 1.49 -5.23 13.01
N ILE A 48 0.86 -6.28 12.50
CA ILE A 48 -0.25 -6.99 13.16
C ILE A 48 0.26 -8.16 13.99
N SER A 49 1.15 -8.95 13.42
CA SER A 49 1.77 -10.10 14.06
C SER A 49 3.17 -10.32 13.50
N ARG A 50 4.06 -10.88 14.32
CA ARG A 50 5.46 -11.11 13.98
C ARG A 50 5.95 -12.39 14.63
N ILE A 51 6.78 -13.12 13.92
CA ILE A 51 7.53 -14.26 14.43
C ILE A 51 9.01 -14.10 14.05
N ARG A 52 9.88 -14.51 14.96
CA ARG A 52 11.33 -14.47 14.78
C ARG A 52 11.82 -15.83 14.27
N GLN A 53 12.80 -15.83 13.39
CA GLN A 53 13.53 -17.03 12.99
C GLN A 53 14.13 -17.72 14.24
N PRO A 54 13.91 -19.04 14.42
CA PRO A 54 14.48 -19.78 15.54
C PRO A 54 15.99 -19.92 15.38
N ALA A 55 16.72 -20.01 16.50
CA ALA A 55 18.18 -20.12 16.49
C ALA A 55 18.71 -21.41 15.83
N SER A 56 17.85 -22.43 15.67
CA SER A 56 18.17 -23.70 15.00
C SER A 56 18.32 -23.57 13.49
N VAL A 57 17.73 -22.54 12.88
CA VAL A 57 17.85 -22.27 11.44
C VAL A 57 18.82 -21.11 11.29
N ARG A 58 19.83 -21.27 10.42
CA ARG A 58 20.78 -20.21 10.07
C ARG A 58 20.86 -20.08 8.56
N TYR A 59 20.71 -18.86 8.08
CA TYR A 59 20.87 -18.54 6.67
C TYR A 59 22.31 -18.12 6.37
N PRO A 60 22.76 -18.22 5.11
CA PRO A 60 24.13 -17.89 4.71
C PRO A 60 24.58 -16.45 5.02
N ASP A 61 23.64 -15.50 5.10
CA ASP A 61 23.93 -14.10 5.42
C ASP A 61 24.17 -13.86 6.93
N GLY A 62 24.12 -14.90 7.75
CA GLY A 62 24.35 -14.86 9.20
C GLY A 62 23.30 -14.06 9.99
N SER A 63 22.28 -13.52 9.34
CA SER A 63 21.33 -12.59 9.93
C SER A 63 20.11 -13.31 10.49
N ILE A 64 19.53 -12.73 11.55
CA ILE A 64 18.24 -13.18 12.08
C ILE A 64 17.15 -12.53 11.25
N HIS A 65 16.24 -13.35 10.73
CA HIS A 65 15.08 -12.87 9.99
C HIS A 65 13.83 -12.82 10.86
N HIS A 66 12.94 -11.95 10.44
CA HIS A 66 11.61 -11.76 10.99
C HIS A 66 10.61 -11.97 9.88
N ALA A 67 9.52 -12.65 10.19
CA ALA A 67 8.35 -12.74 9.33
C ALA A 67 7.19 -12.09 10.05
N GLY A 68 6.36 -11.33 9.36
CA GLY A 68 5.17 -10.75 9.96
C GLY A 68 4.09 -10.42 8.97
N VAL A 69 2.88 -10.28 9.50
CA VAL A 69 1.74 -9.73 8.77
C VAL A 69 1.68 -8.26 9.09
N VAL A 70 1.67 -7.43 8.05
CA VAL A 70 1.51 -5.99 8.15
C VAL A 70 0.25 -5.55 7.42
N ARG A 71 -0.31 -4.44 7.89
CA ARG A 71 -1.34 -3.69 7.18
C ARG A 71 -0.70 -2.41 6.67
N VAL A 72 -0.76 -2.20 5.36
CA VAL A 72 -0.37 -0.95 4.74
C VAL A 72 -1.60 -0.08 4.59
N ARG A 73 -1.52 1.20 4.97
CA ARG A 73 -2.57 2.19 4.72
C ARG A 73 -2.01 3.34 3.89
N SER A 74 -2.87 3.85 3.01
CA SER A 74 -2.65 5.13 2.33
C SER A 74 -3.04 6.26 3.28
N TRP A 75 -2.17 7.25 3.45
CA TRP A 75 -2.31 8.24 4.52
C TRP A 75 -3.50 9.20 4.32
N ILE A 76 -3.79 9.63 3.08
CA ILE A 76 -4.78 10.69 2.82
C ILE A 76 -6.15 10.10 2.50
N LEU A 77 -6.22 9.03 1.71
CA LEU A 77 -7.50 8.46 1.29
C LEU A 77 -7.97 7.30 2.17
N ASN A 78 -7.17 6.88 3.15
CA ASN A 78 -7.44 5.77 4.08
C ASN A 78 -8.01 4.53 3.38
N ARG A 79 -7.61 4.29 2.12
CA ARG A 79 -8.14 3.18 1.33
C ARG A 79 -7.65 1.88 1.95
N HIS A 80 -8.57 0.94 2.11
CA HIS A 80 -8.22 -0.43 2.50
C HIS A 80 -7.29 -1.01 1.43
N ARG A 81 -6.04 -1.28 1.80
CA ARG A 81 -5.11 -2.04 0.98
C ARG A 81 -5.12 -3.49 1.48
N PRO A 82 -4.78 -4.46 0.62
CA PRO A 82 -4.63 -5.84 1.05
C PRO A 82 -3.54 -5.97 2.13
N TYR A 83 -3.57 -7.09 2.85
CA TYR A 83 -2.54 -7.39 3.84
C TYR A 83 -1.26 -7.84 3.15
N GLU A 84 -0.13 -7.68 3.83
CA GLU A 84 1.16 -8.14 3.32
C GLU A 84 1.83 -9.05 4.36
N VAL A 85 2.43 -10.14 3.87
CA VAL A 85 3.42 -10.89 4.62
C VAL A 85 4.78 -10.34 4.25
N VAL A 86 5.52 -9.81 5.23
CA VAL A 86 6.86 -9.26 5.04
C VAL A 86 7.88 -10.17 5.74
N ILE A 87 8.95 -10.51 5.03
CA ILE A 87 10.09 -11.23 5.58
C ILE A 87 11.37 -10.44 5.33
N GLY A 88 12.14 -10.20 6.39
CA GLY A 88 13.36 -9.43 6.30
C GLY A 88 14.18 -9.46 7.58
N ARG A 89 15.31 -8.74 7.56
CA ARG A 89 16.19 -8.57 8.72
C ARG A 89 15.69 -7.52 9.70
N ASP A 90 14.87 -6.58 9.22
CA ASP A 90 14.33 -5.50 10.05
C ASP A 90 13.24 -6.06 10.99
N PRO A 91 13.42 -5.97 12.33
CA PRO A 91 12.38 -6.37 13.28
C PRO A 91 11.11 -5.51 13.17
N GLY A 92 11.21 -4.29 12.64
CA GLY A 92 10.08 -3.41 12.38
C GLY A 92 9.26 -3.79 11.14
N LEU A 93 9.78 -4.69 10.29
CA LEU A 93 9.17 -5.10 9.02
C LEU A 93 8.84 -3.92 8.09
N SER A 94 9.59 -2.83 8.21
CA SER A 94 9.55 -1.70 7.28
C SER A 94 10.25 -2.01 5.96
N TYR A 95 11.15 -2.99 5.97
CA TYR A 95 11.89 -3.46 4.80
C TYR A 95 11.99 -4.99 4.76
N GLY A 96 11.88 -5.55 3.55
CA GLY A 96 11.98 -6.99 3.30
C GLY A 96 11.26 -7.39 2.02
N HIS A 97 11.15 -8.70 1.81
CA HIS A 97 10.33 -9.26 0.76
C HIS A 97 8.87 -9.30 1.20
N SER A 98 7.98 -8.66 0.45
CA SER A 98 6.55 -8.58 0.72
C SER A 98 5.74 -9.45 -0.24
N VAL A 99 4.81 -10.23 0.30
CA VAL A 99 3.78 -10.94 -0.48
C VAL A 99 2.41 -10.41 -0.07
N THR A 100 1.70 -9.84 -1.03
CA THR A 100 0.36 -9.29 -0.83
C THR A 100 -0.68 -10.40 -0.89
N PHE A 101 -1.68 -10.34 -0.01
CA PHE A 101 -2.82 -11.25 -0.01
C PHE A 101 -4.09 -10.56 0.47
N GLU A 102 -5.22 -11.06 -0.01
CA GLU A 102 -6.54 -10.66 0.50
C GLU A 102 -6.95 -11.60 1.63
N ALA A 103 -7.49 -11.04 2.71
CA ALA A 103 -8.07 -11.81 3.79
C ALA A 103 -9.54 -11.45 3.91
N THR A 104 -10.41 -12.46 3.77
CA THR A 104 -11.85 -12.33 3.98
C THR A 104 -12.16 -12.62 5.44
N GLY A 105 -12.57 -11.59 6.19
CA GLY A 105 -12.91 -11.73 7.61
C GLY A 105 -12.99 -10.39 8.33
N GLU A 106 -13.70 -10.37 9.46
CA GLU A 106 -13.88 -9.15 10.28
C GLU A 106 -12.61 -8.79 11.08
N SER A 107 -11.77 -9.77 11.37
CA SER A 107 -10.54 -9.60 12.14
C SER A 107 -9.29 -9.54 11.24
N PRO A 108 -8.27 -8.75 11.60
CA PRO A 108 -7.00 -8.75 10.87
C PRO A 108 -6.32 -10.14 10.98
N PRO A 109 -5.82 -10.71 9.87
CA PRO A 109 -5.15 -12.00 9.89
C PRO A 109 -3.87 -11.95 10.73
N ARG A 110 -3.61 -13.01 11.50
CA ARG A 110 -2.41 -13.15 12.33
C ARG A 110 -1.67 -14.42 11.97
N ILE A 111 -0.36 -14.44 12.22
CA ILE A 111 0.44 -15.65 12.11
C ILE A 111 0.02 -16.63 13.20
N SER A 112 -0.47 -17.80 12.80
CA SER A 112 -0.77 -18.94 13.67
C SER A 112 0.44 -19.88 13.81
N GLY A 113 1.33 -19.90 12.83
CA GLY A 113 2.59 -20.61 12.92
C GLY A 113 3.54 -20.30 11.76
N ALA A 114 4.83 -20.55 11.97
CA ALA A 114 5.81 -20.49 10.89
C ALA A 114 6.79 -21.65 10.98
N GLU A 115 7.09 -22.22 9.81
CA GLU A 115 8.08 -23.27 9.64
C GLU A 115 9.27 -22.68 8.87
N TRP A 116 10.36 -22.41 9.60
CA TRP A 116 11.59 -21.92 9.02
C TRP A 116 12.45 -23.09 8.55
N ARG A 117 12.96 -23.00 7.33
CA ARG A 117 13.79 -24.01 6.69
C ARG A 117 14.94 -23.35 5.93
N PRO A 118 16.01 -24.10 5.58
CA PRO A 118 17.12 -23.55 4.79
C PRO A 118 16.69 -22.98 3.43
N ASP A 119 15.64 -23.53 2.82
CA ASP A 119 15.12 -23.14 1.51
C ASP A 119 14.08 -22.00 1.56
N GLY A 120 13.57 -21.65 2.74
CA GLY A 120 12.60 -20.57 2.90
C GLY A 120 11.81 -20.62 4.20
N VAL A 121 10.68 -19.93 4.22
CA VAL A 121 9.75 -19.95 5.36
C VAL A 121 8.32 -20.17 4.87
N ARG A 122 7.64 -21.10 5.53
CA ARG A 122 6.19 -21.35 5.35
C ARG A 122 5.44 -20.71 6.50
N ILE A 123 4.54 -19.79 6.20
CA ILE A 123 3.78 -19.01 7.17
C ILE A 123 2.32 -19.43 7.07
N ARG A 124 1.75 -19.84 8.21
CA ARG A 124 0.34 -20.17 8.35
C ARG A 124 -0.36 -19.05 9.07
N LEU A 125 -1.51 -18.64 8.55
CA LEU A 125 -2.35 -17.60 9.11
C LEU A 125 -3.55 -18.23 9.82
N ASP A 126 -4.09 -17.53 10.82
CA ASP A 126 -5.33 -17.92 11.52
C ASP A 126 -6.55 -17.92 10.60
N SER A 127 -6.52 -17.15 9.51
CA SER A 127 -7.50 -17.17 8.42
C SER A 127 -7.48 -18.46 7.58
N GLY A 128 -6.53 -19.37 7.80
CA GLY A 128 -6.38 -20.61 7.02
C GLY A 128 -5.48 -20.47 5.78
N HIS A 129 -5.07 -19.26 5.41
CA HIS A 129 -4.11 -19.02 4.34
C HIS A 129 -2.71 -19.53 4.72
N GLU A 130 -1.99 -20.05 3.72
CA GLU A 130 -0.60 -20.45 3.85
C GLU A 130 0.23 -19.79 2.74
N VAL A 131 1.38 -19.23 3.12
CA VAL A 131 2.31 -18.58 2.21
C VAL A 131 3.69 -19.20 2.39
N PHE A 132 4.27 -19.72 1.31
CA PHE A 132 5.67 -20.11 1.28
C PHE A 132 6.49 -19.04 0.57
N VAL A 133 7.54 -18.57 1.23
CA VAL A 133 8.49 -17.60 0.67
C VAL A 133 9.87 -18.24 0.59
N PRO A 134 10.42 -18.43 -0.63
CA PRO A 134 11.77 -18.96 -0.80
C PRO A 134 12.83 -18.04 -0.20
N ALA A 135 13.87 -18.61 0.40
CA ALA A 135 14.97 -17.89 1.04
C ALA A 135 15.66 -16.91 0.09
N GLN A 136 15.81 -17.29 -1.18
CA GLN A 136 16.40 -16.47 -2.25
C GLN A 136 15.69 -15.11 -2.41
N LYS A 137 14.42 -15.00 -2.01
CA LYS A 137 13.65 -13.75 -2.10
C LYS A 137 13.96 -12.75 -1.00
N PHE A 138 14.44 -13.18 0.16
CA PHE A 138 14.69 -12.29 1.30
C PHE A 138 16.15 -12.24 1.77
N LEU A 139 17.01 -13.16 1.34
CA LEU A 139 18.43 -13.18 1.71
C LEU A 139 19.29 -12.17 0.93
N GLY A 140 18.85 -11.76 -0.26
CA GLY A 140 19.62 -10.89 -1.17
C GLY A 140 19.30 -9.39 -1.06
N GLY A 141 18.27 -9.01 -0.30
CA GLY A 141 17.85 -7.62 -0.18
C GLY A 141 17.41 -6.98 -1.51
N ARG A 142 16.53 -7.64 -2.27
CA ARG A 142 15.53 -7.05 -3.19
C ARG A 142 14.69 -8.15 -3.84
#